data_AF-H6NQF8-F1
#
_entry.id   AF-H6NQF8-F1
#
_cell.length_a   1.000
_cell.length_b   1.000
_cell.length_c   1.000
_cell.angle_alpha   90.00
_cell.angle_beta   90.00
_cell.angle_gamma   90.00
#
_symmetry.space_group_name_H-M   'P 1'
#
loop_
_entity.id
_entity.type
_entity.pdbx_description
1 polymer ?
#
loop_
_entity_poly.entity_id
_entity_poly.type
_entity_poly.pdbx_seq_one_letter_code
_entity_poly.pdbx_strand_id
1 'polypeptide(L)'
;MILLNFWNQLKKQWKRKLRSQRRWLGLALILLAAGVFGAGAWVLGLRNLQGLAPERPADHAVFGRVIQQPKQQENEVRELVKGIDGQREAFVKKAYVCGEELQRIGLMSSSDILSYYKDHPALTVSMNPDGAVLFTEEVDDLSPQCKDNAYFGLDAKGNLSLFSGVPAGGGEENVIRTFFQLNIQYLESSLPRETVKQLYQGIRVRDLDDYNSVLSTLSDYAVEETEKVMQVQPGS
;
A
#
# COMPACT_ATOMS: atom_id res chain seq x y z
N MET A 1 19.93 -18.67 -15.16
CA MET A 1 20.15 -17.85 -16.38
C MET A 1 18.82 -17.53 -17.09
N ILE A 2 17.82 -16.98 -16.39
CA ILE A 2 16.50 -16.64 -16.99
C ILE A 2 16.09 -15.19 -16.67
N LEU A 3 16.63 -14.58 -15.62
CA LEU A 3 16.32 -13.20 -15.20
C LEU A 3 17.06 -12.10 -15.99
N LEU A 4 18.18 -12.43 -16.66
CA LEU A 4 18.94 -11.47 -17.48
C LEU A 4 18.28 -11.18 -18.86
N ASN A 5 17.34 -12.02 -19.30
CA ASN A 5 16.73 -11.88 -20.63
C ASN A 5 15.45 -11.04 -20.64
N PHE A 6 14.85 -10.79 -19.47
CA PHE A 6 13.63 -9.99 -19.33
C PHE A 6 13.91 -8.49 -19.45
N TRP A 7 15.02 -8.02 -18.86
CA TRP A 7 15.40 -6.60 -18.84
C TRP A 7 15.80 -6.05 -20.21
N ASN A 8 16.37 -6.90 -21.08
CA ASN A 8 16.83 -6.48 -22.41
C ASN A 8 15.72 -6.36 -23.46
N GLN A 9 14.51 -6.88 -23.22
CA GLN A 9 13.38 -6.71 -24.14
C GLN A 9 12.53 -5.47 -23.82
N LEU A 10 12.42 -5.07 -22.55
CA LEU A 10 11.70 -3.84 -22.13
C LEU A 10 12.42 -2.55 -22.56
N LYS A 11 13.75 -2.54 -22.52
CA LYS A 11 14.57 -1.36 -22.89
C LYS A 11 14.44 -0.97 -24.37
N LYS A 12 14.02 -1.91 -25.23
CA LYS A 12 13.90 -1.71 -26.69
C LYS A 12 12.60 -1.02 -27.09
N GLN A 13 11.57 -1.02 -26.24
CA GLN A 13 10.29 -0.34 -26.51
C GLN A 13 10.24 1.10 -25.97
N TRP A 14 10.95 1.39 -24.87
CA TRP A 14 11.01 2.75 -24.30
C TRP A 14 11.71 3.79 -25.20
N LYS A 15 12.74 3.39 -25.97
CA LYS A 15 13.49 4.30 -26.85
C LYS A 15 12.71 4.82 -28.07
N ARG A 16 11.51 4.29 -28.37
CA ARG A 16 10.68 4.79 -29.47
C ARG A 16 9.62 5.82 -29.05
N LYS A 17 9.22 5.85 -27.76
CA LYS A 17 8.26 6.84 -27.24
C LYS A 17 8.88 8.21 -26.90
N LEU A 18 10.21 8.32 -26.79
CA LEU A 18 10.87 9.59 -26.44
C LEU A 18 11.06 10.59 -27.61
N ARG A 19 10.71 10.23 -28.87
CA ARG A 19 10.81 11.16 -30.02
C ARG A 19 9.50 11.88 -30.35
N SER A 20 8.32 11.36 -29.98
CA SER A 20 7.04 12.04 -30.27
C SER A 20 6.63 13.08 -29.21
N GLN A 21 7.22 13.03 -28.02
CA GLN A 21 6.92 13.96 -26.91
C GLN A 21 7.49 15.37 -27.09
N ARG A 22 8.42 15.60 -28.04
CA ARG A 22 8.94 16.96 -28.33
C ARG A 22 7.91 17.88 -29.00
N ARG A 23 6.85 17.34 -29.58
CA ARG A 23 5.79 18.13 -30.22
C ARG A 23 4.68 18.57 -29.26
N TRP A 24 4.55 17.95 -28.08
CA TRP A 24 3.53 18.28 -27.08
C TRP A 24 3.98 19.34 -26.06
N LEU A 25 5.30 19.51 -25.87
CA LEU A 25 5.83 20.56 -24.99
C LEU A 25 5.56 21.99 -25.49
N GLY A 26 5.39 22.19 -26.81
CA GLY A 26 5.07 23.51 -27.38
C GLY A 26 3.63 23.96 -27.15
N LEU A 27 2.68 23.03 -27.03
CA LEU A 27 1.26 23.35 -26.83
C LEU A 27 0.92 23.64 -25.36
N ALA A 28 1.63 23.02 -24.41
CA ALA A 28 1.46 23.27 -22.98
C ALA A 28 1.85 24.71 -22.56
N LEU A 29 2.79 25.33 -23.27
CA LEU A 29 3.29 26.67 -22.96
C LEU A 29 2.31 27.78 -23.41
N ILE A 30 1.47 27.50 -24.42
CA ILE A 30 0.45 28.44 -24.92
C ILE A 30 -0.80 28.43 -24.02
N LEU A 31 -1.15 27.29 -23.41
CA LEU A 31 -2.30 27.18 -22.48
C LEU A 31 -2.04 27.85 -21.12
N LEU A 32 -0.78 27.89 -20.65
CA LEU A 32 -0.43 28.59 -19.39
C LEU A 32 -0.63 30.11 -19.47
N ALA A 33 -0.49 30.73 -20.64
CA ALA A 33 -0.66 32.17 -20.80
C ALA A 33 -2.15 32.62 -20.79
N ALA A 34 -3.09 31.75 -21.17
CA ALA A 34 -4.52 32.07 -21.20
C ALA A 34 -5.25 31.81 -19.85
N GLY A 35 -4.69 30.97 -18.97
CA GLY A 35 -5.32 30.61 -17.69
C GLY A 35 -5.28 31.68 -16.60
N VAL A 36 -4.43 32.70 -16.73
CA VAL A 36 -4.20 33.71 -15.66
C VAL A 36 -5.35 34.73 -15.54
N PHE A 37 -6.19 34.91 -16.58
CA PHE A 37 -7.30 35.87 -16.52
C PHE A 37 -8.61 35.33 -15.92
N GLY A 38 -8.78 34.00 -15.77
CA GLY A 38 -10.02 33.40 -15.24
C GLY A 38 -10.02 33.14 -13.73
N ALA A 39 -8.86 33.04 -13.10
CA ALA A 39 -8.73 32.58 -11.71
C ALA A 39 -9.13 33.64 -10.66
N GLY A 40 -9.12 34.93 -11.00
CA GLY A 40 -9.40 36.00 -10.05
C GLY A 40 -10.86 36.04 -9.54
N ALA A 41 -11.82 35.63 -10.37
CA ALA A 41 -13.24 35.69 -10.02
C ALA A 41 -13.73 34.47 -9.23
N TRP A 42 -13.10 33.30 -9.40
CA TRP A 42 -13.48 32.07 -8.69
C TRP A 42 -12.98 32.03 -7.23
N VAL A 43 -11.88 32.71 -6.91
CA VAL A 43 -11.29 32.72 -5.55
C VAL A 43 -12.18 33.46 -4.53
N LEU A 44 -13.03 34.38 -4.96
CA LEU A 44 -13.94 35.11 -4.05
C LEU A 44 -15.29 34.40 -3.80
N GLY A 45 -15.69 33.44 -4.65
CA GLY A 45 -16.94 32.70 -4.50
C GLY A 45 -16.87 31.47 -3.56
N LEU A 46 -15.67 30.98 -3.27
CA LEU A 46 -15.46 29.71 -2.55
C LEU A 46 -15.41 29.82 -1.02
N ARG A 47 -15.51 31.02 -0.44
CA ARG A 47 -15.48 31.18 1.03
C ARG A 47 -16.78 30.74 1.74
N ASN A 48 -17.87 30.49 1.02
CA ASN A 48 -19.19 30.23 1.61
C ASN A 48 -19.66 28.76 1.61
N LEU A 49 -18.80 27.79 1.29
CA LEU A 49 -19.17 26.36 1.19
C LEU A 49 -18.26 25.42 2.01
N GLN A 50 -17.79 25.84 3.17
CA GLN A 50 -16.98 25.00 4.10
C GLN A 50 -17.80 23.99 4.94
N GLY A 51 -18.98 23.58 4.49
CA GLY A 51 -19.94 22.86 5.34
C GLY A 51 -20.18 21.38 5.07
N LEU A 52 -19.73 20.80 3.94
CA LEU A 52 -20.13 19.44 3.55
C LEU A 52 -19.02 18.74 2.76
N ALA A 53 -18.04 18.16 3.44
CA ALA A 53 -17.16 17.15 2.87
C ALA A 53 -17.55 15.79 3.45
N PRO A 54 -18.05 14.83 2.65
CA PRO A 54 -18.26 13.47 3.12
C PRO A 54 -16.91 12.79 3.35
N GLU A 55 -16.79 12.07 4.48
CA GLU A 55 -15.62 11.23 4.78
C GLU A 55 -15.45 10.17 3.68
N ARG A 56 -14.32 10.25 2.96
CA ARG A 56 -13.89 9.20 2.04
C ARG A 56 -13.12 8.14 2.84
N PRO A 57 -13.43 6.85 2.71
CA PRO A 57 -12.58 5.80 3.25
C PRO A 57 -11.19 5.88 2.59
N ALA A 58 -10.16 5.58 3.36
CA ALA A 58 -8.77 5.78 2.95
C ALA A 58 -8.38 4.89 1.76
N ASP A 59 -8.21 5.50 0.59
CA ASP A 59 -7.52 4.90 -0.54
C ASP A 59 -6.04 4.74 -0.20
N HIS A 60 -5.64 3.50 0.10
CA HIS A 60 -4.23 3.17 0.31
C HIS A 60 -3.48 3.21 -1.03
N ALA A 61 -2.73 4.28 -1.28
CA ALA A 61 -1.71 4.29 -2.32
C ALA A 61 -0.68 3.18 -2.00
N VAL A 62 -0.60 2.17 -2.86
CA VAL A 62 0.23 0.95 -2.67
C VAL A 62 1.71 1.18 -3.04
N PHE A 63 2.10 2.38 -3.46
CA PHE A 63 3.46 2.62 -3.97
C PHE A 63 4.40 3.28 -2.96
N GLY A 64 5.45 2.54 -2.61
CA GLY A 64 6.66 3.03 -1.97
C GLY A 64 6.44 3.53 -0.54
N ARG A 65 6.14 2.61 0.40
CA ARG A 65 6.14 2.94 1.82
C ARG A 65 7.59 3.20 2.24
N VAL A 66 8.02 4.46 2.20
CA VAL A 66 9.24 4.88 2.89
C VAL A 66 8.93 4.83 4.37
N ILE A 67 9.32 3.74 5.04
CA ILE A 67 9.21 3.63 6.49
C ILE A 67 10.25 4.57 7.10
N GLN A 68 9.84 5.81 7.36
CA GLN A 68 10.57 6.65 8.32
C GLN A 68 10.33 6.03 9.69
N GLN A 69 11.36 5.40 10.27
CA GLN A 69 11.29 4.93 11.66
C GLN A 69 10.86 6.11 12.54
N PRO A 70 9.65 6.09 13.11
CA PRO A 70 9.20 7.20 13.94
C PRO A 70 10.07 7.17 15.19
N LYS A 71 10.98 8.13 15.33
CA LYS A 71 11.64 8.36 16.61
C LYS A 71 10.61 9.01 17.54
N GLN A 72 9.86 8.18 18.24
CA GLN A 72 8.99 8.63 19.33
C GLN A 72 9.87 9.29 20.39
N GLN A 73 9.41 10.38 20.99
CA GLN A 73 10.20 11.03 22.03
C GLN A 73 9.96 10.32 23.38
N GLU A 74 10.99 10.19 24.23
CA GLU A 74 10.82 9.58 25.57
C GLU A 74 9.71 10.29 26.37
N ASN A 75 9.59 11.62 26.23
CA ASN A 75 8.54 12.39 26.90
C ASN A 75 7.14 11.94 26.50
N GLU A 76 6.91 11.60 25.24
CA GLU A 76 5.61 11.10 24.75
C GLU A 76 5.29 9.74 25.35
N VAL A 77 6.28 8.83 25.41
CA VAL A 77 6.14 7.53 26.07
C VAL A 77 5.85 7.72 27.56
N ARG A 78 6.54 8.67 28.20
CA ARG A 78 6.32 8.99 29.62
C ARG A 78 4.89 9.49 29.85
N GLU A 79 4.38 10.39 29.03
CA GLU A 79 2.98 10.84 29.14
C GLU A 79 1.99 9.68 28.91
N LEU A 80 2.27 8.79 27.96
CA LEU A 80 1.42 7.63 27.68
C LEU A 80 1.31 6.69 28.90
N VAL A 81 2.43 6.42 29.59
CA VAL A 81 2.45 5.47 30.71
C VAL A 81 2.06 6.07 32.06
N LYS A 82 1.97 7.40 32.18
CA LYS A 82 1.60 8.07 33.45
C LYS A 82 0.24 7.64 33.99
N GLY A 83 -0.72 7.32 33.12
CA GLY A 83 -2.07 6.90 33.49
C GLY A 83 -2.23 5.40 33.74
N ILE A 84 -1.14 4.63 33.69
CA ILE A 84 -1.20 3.19 33.95
C ILE A 84 -1.10 2.95 35.46
N ASP A 85 -2.23 2.61 36.07
CA ASP A 85 -2.29 2.07 37.43
C ASP A 85 -2.10 0.56 37.40
N GLY A 86 -1.08 0.05 38.10
CA GLY A 86 -0.78 -1.38 38.19
C GLY A 86 0.03 -1.92 37.00
N GLN A 87 -0.34 -3.10 36.51
CA GLN A 87 0.34 -3.78 35.40
C GLN A 87 -0.59 -3.94 34.21
N ARG A 88 -0.04 -3.81 33.00
CA ARG A 88 -0.73 -4.05 31.74
C ARG A 88 -0.04 -5.16 30.98
N GLU A 89 -0.82 -5.92 30.20
CA GLU A 89 -0.21 -6.83 29.23
C GLU A 89 0.58 -6.03 28.21
N ALA A 90 1.75 -6.54 27.87
CA ALA A 90 2.66 -5.94 26.91
C ALA A 90 2.98 -6.94 25.81
N PHE A 91 3.08 -6.41 24.58
CA PHE A 91 3.38 -7.17 23.38
C PHE A 91 4.46 -6.45 22.57
N VAL A 92 5.31 -7.23 21.91
CA VAL A 92 6.16 -6.75 20.82
C VAL A 92 5.45 -7.06 19.51
N LYS A 93 5.20 -6.02 18.72
CA LYS A 93 4.60 -6.11 17.39
C LYS A 93 5.67 -5.81 16.34
N LYS A 94 5.91 -6.75 15.42
CA LYS A 94 6.72 -6.50 14.22
C LYS A 94 5.80 -6.27 13.05
N ALA A 95 5.79 -5.06 12.52
CA ALA A 95 5.03 -4.69 11.35
C ALA A 95 5.92 -4.83 10.10
N TYR A 96 5.68 -5.87 9.31
CA TYR A 96 6.35 -6.14 8.04
C TYR A 96 5.55 -5.56 6.88
N VAL A 97 6.14 -5.52 5.69
CA VAL A 97 5.46 -5.05 4.47
C VAL A 97 4.24 -5.92 4.12
N CYS A 98 4.35 -7.24 4.33
CA CYS A 98 3.29 -8.19 4.00
C CYS A 98 2.26 -8.43 5.12
N GLY A 99 2.56 -8.07 6.37
CA GLY A 99 1.74 -8.44 7.52
C GLY A 99 2.39 -8.08 8.85
N GLU A 100 1.87 -8.64 9.94
CA GLU A 100 2.32 -8.30 11.29
C GLU A 100 2.47 -9.55 12.17
N GLU A 101 3.46 -9.54 13.06
CA GLU A 101 3.70 -10.59 14.06
C GLU A 101 3.58 -9.98 15.46
N LEU A 102 2.83 -10.65 16.34
CA LEU A 102 2.59 -10.20 17.71
C LEU A 102 3.11 -11.24 18.71
N GLN A 103 4.01 -10.81 19.61
CA GLN A 103 4.58 -11.64 20.66
C GLN A 103 4.26 -11.07 22.04
N ARG A 104 3.60 -11.87 22.89
CA ARG A 104 3.35 -11.49 24.29
C ARG A 104 4.64 -11.55 25.09
N ILE A 105 4.97 -10.45 25.77
CA ILE A 105 6.17 -10.36 26.64
C ILE A 105 5.82 -10.36 28.13
N GLY A 106 4.53 -10.25 28.48
CA GLY A 106 4.03 -10.45 29.85
C GLY A 106 3.33 -9.21 30.41
N LEU A 107 3.25 -9.14 31.74
CA LEU A 107 2.69 -8.00 32.46
C LEU A 107 3.79 -7.00 32.78
N MET A 108 3.57 -5.72 32.48
CA MET A 108 4.52 -4.64 32.71
C MET A 108 3.86 -3.48 33.45
N SER A 109 4.58 -2.92 34.43
CA SER A 109 4.23 -1.65 35.05
C SER A 109 4.69 -0.45 34.21
N SER A 110 4.25 0.75 34.55
CA SER A 110 4.66 2.00 33.89
C SER A 110 6.18 2.19 33.87
N SER A 111 6.87 1.80 34.95
CA SER A 111 8.34 1.85 35.02
C SER A 111 8.99 0.80 34.12
N ASP A 112 8.43 -0.40 34.05
CA ASP A 112 8.97 -1.47 33.19
C ASP A 112 8.83 -1.09 31.71
N ILE A 113 7.71 -0.50 31.33
CA ILE A 113 7.46 -0.04 29.95
C ILE A 113 8.48 1.02 29.54
N LEU A 114 8.73 2.00 30.41
CA LEU A 114 9.70 3.06 30.15
C LEU A 114 11.13 2.52 30.09
N SER A 115 11.47 1.54 30.94
CA SER A 115 12.79 0.90 30.91
C SER A 115 12.98 0.13 29.61
N TYR A 116 11.99 -0.69 29.22
CA TYR A 116 12.04 -1.48 28.01
C TYR A 116 12.20 -0.61 26.76
N TYR A 117 11.48 0.51 26.70
CA TYR A 117 11.60 1.50 25.63
C TYR A 117 13.02 2.09 25.54
N LYS A 118 13.65 2.40 26.68
CA LYS A 118 15.02 2.94 26.72
C LYS A 118 16.05 1.96 26.18
N ASP A 119 15.85 0.67 26.46
CA ASP A 119 16.71 -0.39 25.96
C ASP A 119 16.50 -0.62 24.45
N HIS A 120 15.36 -0.20 23.90
CA HIS A 120 14.95 -0.42 22.50
C HIS A 120 14.42 0.87 21.84
N PRO A 121 15.27 1.89 21.65
CA PRO A 121 14.84 3.23 21.21
C PRO A 121 14.35 3.29 19.74
N ALA A 122 14.44 2.18 19.00
CA ALA A 122 13.90 2.06 17.65
C ALA A 122 12.42 1.65 17.62
N LEU A 123 11.87 1.19 18.75
CA LEU A 123 10.47 0.79 18.87
C LEU A 123 9.59 2.02 19.12
N THR A 124 8.35 1.99 18.64
CA THR A 124 7.30 2.93 19.05
C THR A 124 6.41 2.29 20.10
N VAL A 125 5.88 3.09 21.02
CA VAL A 125 5.01 2.61 22.10
C VAL A 125 3.61 3.17 21.91
N SER A 126 2.63 2.28 21.82
CA SER A 126 1.22 2.62 21.77
C SER A 126 0.40 1.73 22.70
N MET A 127 -0.88 2.05 22.85
CA MET A 127 -1.83 1.24 23.61
C MET A 127 -2.95 0.81 22.68
N ASN A 128 -3.29 -0.47 22.70
CA ASN A 128 -4.42 -0.97 21.93
C ASN A 128 -5.76 -0.61 22.62
N PRO A 129 -6.91 -0.81 21.95
CA PRO A 129 -8.22 -0.52 22.54
C PRO A 129 -8.52 -1.28 23.84
N ASP A 130 -7.93 -2.47 24.03
CA ASP A 130 -8.09 -3.29 25.23
C ASP A 130 -7.21 -2.81 26.41
N GLY A 131 -6.39 -1.78 26.19
CA GLY A 131 -5.50 -1.20 27.20
C GLY A 131 -4.21 -1.98 27.43
N ALA A 132 -3.82 -2.85 26.50
CA ALA A 132 -2.52 -3.49 26.44
C ALA A 132 -1.49 -2.61 25.72
N VAL A 133 -0.23 -2.72 26.12
CA VAL A 133 0.88 -1.93 25.59
C VAL A 133 1.49 -2.65 24.40
N LEU A 134 1.68 -1.93 23.30
CA LEU A 134 2.30 -2.41 22.07
C LEU A 134 3.62 -1.70 21.84
N PHE A 135 4.71 -2.47 21.82
CA PHE A 135 6.01 -2.03 21.32
C PHE A 135 6.12 -2.41 19.86
N THR A 136 6.00 -1.44 18.95
CA THR A 136 5.95 -1.68 17.50
C THR A 136 7.30 -1.41 16.86
N GLU A 137 7.85 -2.43 16.22
CA GLU A 137 8.99 -2.37 15.30
C GLU A 137 8.45 -2.36 13.87
N GLU A 138 8.73 -1.31 13.11
CA GLU A 138 8.45 -1.30 11.67
C GLU A 138 9.64 -1.89 10.93
N VAL A 139 9.41 -2.98 10.20
CA VAL A 139 10.42 -3.71 9.44
C VAL A 139 10.15 -3.53 7.95
N ASP A 140 11.07 -2.86 7.26
CA ASP A 140 11.01 -2.64 5.82
C ASP A 140 11.47 -3.87 5.02
N ASP A 141 10.83 -5.00 5.30
CA ASP A 141 11.08 -6.29 4.65
C ASP A 141 9.82 -7.17 4.76
N LEU A 142 9.83 -8.31 4.07
CA LEU A 142 8.84 -9.37 4.26
C LEU A 142 9.13 -10.17 5.53
N SER A 143 8.08 -10.63 6.20
CA SER A 143 8.24 -11.57 7.32
C SER A 143 8.88 -12.88 6.85
N PRO A 144 9.60 -13.61 7.71
CA PRO A 144 10.15 -14.93 7.35
C PRO A 144 9.09 -15.87 6.78
N GLN A 145 7.88 -15.85 7.36
CA GLN A 145 6.75 -16.65 6.87
C GLN A 145 6.33 -16.28 5.44
N CYS A 146 6.28 -14.97 5.13
CA CYS A 146 6.00 -14.52 3.77
C CYS A 146 7.09 -14.95 2.80
N LYS A 147 8.36 -14.81 3.20
CA LYS A 147 9.50 -15.24 2.38
C LYS A 147 9.51 -16.74 2.13
N ASP A 148 8.93 -17.55 3.00
CA ASP A 148 8.89 -19.01 2.88
C ASP A 148 7.69 -19.52 2.08
N ASN A 149 6.53 -18.88 2.17
CA ASN A 149 5.30 -19.44 1.61
C ASN A 149 4.31 -18.42 1.00
N ALA A 150 4.67 -17.16 0.75
CA ALA A 150 3.74 -16.21 0.15
C ALA A 150 3.62 -16.31 -1.38
N TYR A 151 2.40 -16.21 -1.89
CA TYR A 151 2.08 -16.17 -3.33
C TYR A 151 1.07 -15.07 -3.62
N PHE A 152 1.29 -14.29 -4.69
CA PHE A 152 0.23 -13.44 -5.26
C PHE A 152 -0.69 -14.27 -6.15
N GLY A 153 -1.99 -13.99 -6.08
CA GLY A 153 -2.98 -14.64 -6.94
C GLY A 153 -4.29 -13.87 -6.99
N LEU A 154 -5.28 -14.51 -7.62
CA LEU A 154 -6.66 -14.01 -7.66
C LEU A 154 -7.49 -14.68 -6.57
N ASP A 155 -8.23 -13.88 -5.81
CA ASP A 155 -9.28 -14.39 -4.93
C ASP A 155 -10.60 -14.66 -5.70
N ALA A 156 -11.62 -15.19 -5.00
CA ALA A 156 -12.94 -15.49 -5.57
C ALA A 156 -13.64 -14.28 -6.20
N LYS A 157 -13.25 -13.05 -5.84
CA LYS A 157 -13.86 -11.79 -6.30
C LYS A 157 -13.05 -11.14 -7.43
N GLY A 158 -11.96 -11.79 -7.87
CA GLY A 158 -11.07 -11.25 -8.89
C GLY A 158 -10.14 -10.17 -8.38
N ASN A 159 -9.90 -10.09 -7.06
CA ASN A 159 -8.89 -9.19 -6.51
C ASN A 159 -7.52 -9.83 -6.54
N LEU A 160 -6.51 -8.99 -6.80
CA LEU A 160 -5.13 -9.32 -6.48
C LEU A 160 -4.99 -9.42 -4.96
N SER A 161 -4.58 -10.60 -4.51
CA SER A 161 -4.40 -10.91 -3.09
C SER A 161 -3.08 -11.67 -2.88
N LEU A 162 -2.48 -11.49 -1.70
CA LEU A 162 -1.34 -12.25 -1.21
C LEU A 162 -1.85 -13.39 -0.33
N PHE A 163 -1.42 -14.61 -0.61
CA PHE A 163 -1.84 -15.83 0.07
C PHE A 163 -0.68 -16.48 0.81
N SER A 164 -0.99 -17.14 1.93
CA SER A 164 -0.09 -18.10 2.58
C SER A 164 -0.28 -19.47 1.93
N GLY A 165 0.62 -19.82 1.01
CA GLY A 165 0.53 -20.99 0.16
C GLY A 165 -0.05 -20.69 -1.22
N VAL A 166 -0.11 -21.73 -2.05
CA VAL A 166 -0.61 -21.62 -3.42
C VAL A 166 -2.11 -21.29 -3.39
N PRO A 167 -2.59 -20.31 -4.18
CA PRO A 167 -4.01 -19.99 -4.27
C PRO A 167 -4.77 -21.13 -4.96
N ALA A 168 -5.25 -22.09 -4.16
CA ALA A 168 -5.98 -23.25 -4.65
C ALA A 168 -7.43 -22.87 -5.00
N GLY A 169 -7.66 -22.38 -6.21
CA GLY A 169 -9.00 -22.21 -6.77
C GLY A 169 -9.80 -21.01 -6.23
N GLY A 170 -9.12 -19.97 -5.75
CA GLY A 170 -9.75 -18.69 -5.38
C GLY A 170 -10.46 -18.67 -4.02
N GLY A 171 -10.26 -19.67 -3.15
CA GLY A 171 -10.81 -19.62 -1.78
C GLY A 171 -10.27 -18.44 -0.96
N GLU A 172 -11.08 -17.93 -0.03
CA GLU A 172 -10.67 -16.86 0.91
C GLU A 172 -9.78 -17.40 2.05
N GLU A 173 -9.77 -18.73 2.26
CA GLU A 173 -8.88 -19.39 3.20
C GLU A 173 -7.42 -19.11 2.82
N ASN A 174 -6.64 -18.58 3.76
CA ASN A 174 -5.22 -18.22 3.63
C ASN A 174 -4.89 -16.89 2.93
N VAL A 175 -5.87 -16.00 2.69
CA VAL A 175 -5.56 -14.63 2.28
C VAL A 175 -4.84 -13.90 3.42
N ILE A 176 -3.60 -13.47 3.17
CA ILE A 176 -2.83 -12.60 4.08
C ILE A 176 -3.30 -11.16 3.91
N ARG A 177 -3.44 -10.71 2.65
CA ARG A 177 -3.81 -9.34 2.32
C ARG A 177 -4.42 -9.23 0.93
N THR A 178 -5.51 -8.48 0.82
CA THR A 178 -6.11 -8.10 -0.46
C THR A 178 -5.67 -6.69 -0.84
N PHE A 179 -5.44 -6.45 -2.14
CA PHE A 179 -4.98 -5.18 -2.68
C PHE A 179 -6.09 -4.50 -3.48
N PHE A 180 -6.21 -4.83 -4.76
CA PHE A 180 -7.14 -4.17 -5.69
C PHE A 180 -7.76 -5.19 -6.65
N GLN A 181 -8.95 -4.85 -7.17
CA GLN A 181 -9.62 -5.66 -8.17
C GLN A 181 -8.94 -5.53 -9.54
N LEU A 182 -8.75 -6.65 -10.23
CA LEU A 182 -8.14 -6.67 -11.57
C LEU A 182 -9.21 -6.71 -12.66
N ASN A 183 -9.02 -5.92 -13.72
CA ASN A 183 -9.78 -6.08 -14.96
C ASN A 183 -9.24 -7.29 -15.73
N ILE A 184 -9.80 -8.47 -15.46
CA ILE A 184 -9.32 -9.74 -16.03
C ILE A 184 -9.34 -9.75 -17.56
N GLN A 185 -10.36 -9.16 -18.18
CA GLN A 185 -10.46 -9.10 -19.65
C GLN A 185 -9.33 -8.28 -20.26
N TYR A 186 -9.03 -7.12 -19.66
CA TYR A 186 -7.92 -6.28 -20.09
C TYR A 186 -6.56 -6.94 -19.80
N LEU A 187 -6.43 -7.59 -18.66
CA LEU A 187 -5.23 -8.33 -18.26
C LEU A 187 -4.92 -9.49 -19.24
N GLU A 188 -5.92 -10.29 -19.58
CA GLU A 188 -5.80 -11.43 -20.51
C GLU A 188 -5.44 -11.03 -21.94
N SER A 189 -5.91 -9.86 -22.38
CA SER A 189 -5.61 -9.33 -23.71
C SER A 189 -4.26 -8.60 -23.79
N SER A 190 -3.74 -8.12 -22.66
CA SER A 190 -2.53 -7.29 -22.61
C SER A 190 -1.28 -8.05 -22.19
N LEU A 191 -1.42 -9.09 -21.35
CA LEU A 191 -0.29 -9.87 -20.84
C LEU A 191 -0.07 -11.16 -21.63
N PRO A 192 1.18 -11.65 -21.70
CA PRO A 192 1.47 -12.99 -22.22
C PRO A 192 0.67 -14.05 -21.46
N ARG A 193 0.14 -15.05 -22.18
CA ARG A 193 -0.67 -16.14 -21.61
C ARG A 193 0.01 -16.84 -20.42
N GLU A 194 1.32 -17.01 -20.47
CA GLU A 194 2.07 -17.63 -19.37
C GLU A 194 2.06 -16.78 -18.10
N THR A 195 2.14 -15.45 -18.21
CA THR A 195 2.06 -14.54 -17.06
C THR A 195 0.67 -14.58 -16.42
N VAL A 196 -0.38 -14.60 -17.25
CA VAL A 196 -1.75 -14.76 -16.76
C VAL A 196 -1.93 -16.10 -16.05
N LYS A 197 -1.42 -17.17 -16.64
CA LYS A 197 -1.46 -18.50 -16.04
C LYS A 197 -0.72 -18.54 -14.70
N GLN A 198 0.44 -17.88 -14.59
CA GLN A 198 1.16 -17.75 -13.32
C GLN A 198 0.33 -17.01 -12.26
N LEU A 199 -0.40 -15.96 -12.64
CA LEU A 199 -1.30 -15.26 -11.71
C LEU A 199 -2.39 -16.18 -11.17
N TYR A 200 -3.02 -17.00 -12.03
CA TYR A 200 -4.01 -18.00 -11.60
C TYR A 200 -3.40 -19.14 -10.76
N GLN A 201 -2.15 -19.53 -11.07
CA GLN A 201 -1.45 -20.60 -10.36
C GLN A 201 -0.75 -20.13 -9.08
N GLY A 202 -0.64 -18.82 -8.86
CA GLY A 202 0.15 -18.23 -7.80
C GLY A 202 1.55 -17.82 -8.25
N ILE A 203 1.88 -16.55 -8.06
CA ILE A 203 3.21 -15.99 -8.28
C ILE A 203 3.95 -15.97 -6.95
N ARG A 204 4.99 -16.80 -6.81
CA ARG A 204 5.79 -16.89 -5.58
C ARG A 204 6.54 -15.58 -5.31
N VAL A 205 6.52 -15.14 -4.05
CA VAL A 205 7.24 -13.94 -3.58
C VAL A 205 8.38 -14.31 -2.63
N ARG A 206 9.64 -14.13 -3.02
CA ARG A 206 10.79 -14.55 -2.20
C ARG A 206 11.41 -13.41 -1.39
N ASP A 207 11.30 -12.20 -1.90
CA ASP A 207 11.88 -11.00 -1.31
C ASP A 207 11.00 -9.77 -1.60
N LEU A 208 11.39 -8.65 -1.00
CA LEU A 208 10.68 -7.38 -1.12
C LEU A 208 10.69 -6.85 -2.57
N ASP A 209 11.71 -7.15 -3.34
CA ASP A 209 11.81 -6.72 -4.74
C ASP A 209 10.81 -7.48 -5.63
N ASP A 210 10.72 -8.80 -5.47
CA ASP A 210 9.68 -9.63 -6.10
C ASP A 210 8.29 -9.09 -5.73
N TYR A 211 8.07 -8.78 -4.44
CA TYR A 211 6.80 -8.27 -3.93
C TYR A 211 6.38 -6.96 -4.61
N ASN A 212 7.27 -5.96 -4.60
CA ASN A 212 7.03 -4.66 -5.20
C ASN A 212 6.90 -4.73 -6.72
N SER A 213 7.67 -5.61 -7.36
CA SER A 213 7.62 -5.81 -8.82
C SER A 213 6.26 -6.35 -9.27
N VAL A 214 5.69 -7.32 -8.55
CA VAL A 214 4.36 -7.86 -8.88
C VAL A 214 3.28 -6.80 -8.72
N LEU A 215 3.27 -6.08 -7.59
CA LEU A 215 2.30 -5.00 -7.35
C LEU A 215 2.39 -3.90 -8.41
N SER A 216 3.61 -3.46 -8.74
CA SER A 216 3.82 -2.45 -9.78
C SER A 216 3.47 -2.92 -11.18
N THR A 217 3.65 -4.20 -11.48
CA THR A 217 3.30 -4.74 -12.80
C THR A 217 1.79 -4.87 -12.95
N LEU A 218 1.09 -5.28 -11.89
CA LEU A 218 -0.33 -5.60 -11.96
C LEU A 218 -1.24 -4.39 -11.70
N SER A 219 -0.73 -3.31 -11.11
CA SER A 219 -1.51 -2.09 -10.86
C SER A 219 -2.06 -1.44 -12.13
N ASP A 220 -1.35 -1.55 -13.25
CA ASP A 220 -1.80 -1.01 -14.55
C ASP A 220 -3.07 -1.70 -15.07
N TYR A 221 -3.46 -2.83 -14.45
CA TYR A 221 -4.66 -3.60 -14.78
C TYR A 221 -5.71 -3.55 -13.66
N ALA A 222 -5.51 -2.72 -12.65
CA ALA A 222 -6.55 -2.47 -11.65
C ALA A 222 -7.79 -1.91 -12.34
N VAL A 223 -8.97 -2.30 -11.86
CA VAL A 223 -10.21 -1.63 -12.27
C VAL A 223 -10.10 -0.19 -11.76
N GLU A 224 -9.88 0.76 -12.68
CA GLU A 224 -10.14 2.16 -12.36
C GLU A 224 -11.62 2.22 -11.94
N GLU A 225 -11.91 2.64 -10.71
CA GLU A 225 -13.27 2.99 -10.36
C GLU A 225 -13.68 4.12 -11.32
N THR A 226 -14.35 3.78 -12.42
CA THR A 226 -15.01 4.75 -13.27
C THR A 226 -16.16 5.32 -12.45
N GLU A 227 -15.86 6.35 -11.64
CA GLU A 227 -16.83 7.21 -10.99
C GLU A 227 -17.86 7.65 -12.03
N LYS A 228 -19.11 7.20 -11.88
CA LYS A 228 -20.35 7.94 -12.17
C LYS A 228 -20.31 8.97 -13.32
N VAL A 229 -20.23 8.60 -14.60
CA VAL A 229 -20.66 9.56 -15.68
C VAL A 229 -21.40 8.91 -16.86
N MET A 230 -21.70 7.61 -16.86
CA MET A 230 -22.53 7.02 -17.94
C MET A 230 -24.05 7.14 -17.73
N GLN A 231 -24.54 7.78 -16.65
CA GLN A 231 -25.99 7.98 -16.43
C GLN A 231 -26.49 9.44 -16.51
N VAL A 232 -25.67 10.37 -16.98
CA VAL A 232 -26.21 11.65 -17.48
C VAL A 232 -25.88 11.74 -18.96
N GLN A 233 -26.62 10.97 -19.77
CA GLN A 233 -26.85 11.40 -21.14
C GLN A 233 -27.94 12.49 -21.12
N PRO A 234 -27.65 13.67 -21.68
CA PRO A 234 -28.62 14.74 -21.82
C PRO A 234 -29.53 14.48 -23.02
N GLY A 235 -30.82 14.74 -22.84
CA GLY A 235 -31.73 15.10 -23.94
C GLY A 235 -32.64 14.00 -24.44
N SER A 236 -33.90 14.07 -24.01
CA SER A 236 -35.03 14.50 -24.85
C SER A 236 -36.25 14.77 -23.99
#